data_AF-A0A3M1T7F1-F1
#
_entry.id   AF-A0A3M1T7F1-F1
#
_cell.length_a   1.000
_cell.length_b   1.000
_cell.length_c   1.000
_cell.angle_alpha   90.00
_cell.angle_beta   90.00
_cell.angle_gamma   90.00
#
_symmetry.space_group_name_H-M   'P 1'
#
loop_
_entity.id
_entity.type
_entity.pdbx_description
1 polymer ?
#
loop_
_entity_poly.entity_id
_entity_poly.type
_entity_poly.pdbx_seq_one_letter_code
_entity_poly.pdbx_strand_id
1 'polypeptide(L)'
;MARTSRNTISRFFNDFREFALQGNVLDLAIAVIIGSAFGKIITSFVEDLVMPGIINPMLGQTGDAWRETTFLNMKIGSFLGNVVDFAIIALVIFIAVRALERMKRKEALAEAEPEPDPNILVQQRLIEALERLSQTIESKDL
;
A
#
# COMPACT_ATOMS: atom_id res chain seq x y z
N MET A 1 48.53 4.88 -23.34
CA MET A 1 47.44 3.91 -23.02
C MET A 1 46.22 4.68 -22.54
N ALA A 2 45.22 4.98 -23.37
CA ALA A 2 44.05 5.79 -22.95
C ALA A 2 42.80 5.64 -23.87
N ARG A 3 42.29 4.42 -24.09
CA ARG A 3 41.07 4.21 -24.93
C ARG A 3 39.95 3.33 -24.32
N THR A 4 40.03 2.94 -23.05
CA THR A 4 39.11 1.94 -22.46
C THR A 4 37.88 2.52 -21.72
N SER A 5 37.73 3.85 -21.60
CA SER A 5 36.73 4.42 -20.67
C SER A 5 35.28 4.52 -21.20
N ARG A 6 35.06 4.51 -22.53
CA ARG A 6 33.72 4.83 -23.10
C ARG A 6 32.71 3.67 -23.00
N ASN A 7 33.16 2.42 -22.88
CA ASN A 7 32.30 1.23 -22.93
C ASN A 7 31.83 0.74 -21.55
N THR A 8 32.48 1.17 -20.46
CA THR A 8 32.14 0.73 -19.10
C THR A 8 30.86 1.40 -18.60
N ILE A 9 30.66 2.67 -18.94
CA ILE A 9 29.48 3.45 -18.52
C ILE A 9 28.22 2.95 -19.23
N SER A 10 28.30 2.58 -20.51
CA SER A 10 27.15 2.04 -21.24
C SER A 10 26.77 0.63 -20.77
N ARG A 11 27.75 -0.23 -20.44
CA ARG A 11 27.47 -1.53 -19.82
C ARG A 11 26.77 -1.37 -18.48
N PHE A 12 27.30 -0.52 -17.60
CA PHE A 12 26.67 -0.26 -16.31
C PHE A 12 25.22 0.23 -16.45
N PHE A 13 24.94 1.12 -17.41
CA PHE A 13 23.57 1.61 -17.65
C PHE A 13 22.64 0.51 -18.20
N ASN A 14 23.15 -0.37 -19.06
CA ASN A 14 22.38 -1.51 -19.56
C ASN A 14 22.12 -2.54 -18.45
N ASP A 15 23.13 -2.87 -17.65
CA ASP A 15 23.02 -3.80 -16.52
C ASP A 15 22.09 -3.24 -15.43
N PHE A 16 22.17 -1.93 -15.15
CA PHE A 16 21.27 -1.25 -14.23
C PHE A 16 19.84 -1.20 -14.75
N ARG A 17 19.64 -0.94 -16.04
CA ARG A 17 18.32 -0.97 -16.67
C ARG A 17 17.72 -2.36 -16.59
N GLU A 18 18.52 -3.40 -16.85
CA GLU A 18 18.06 -4.80 -16.78
C GLU A 18 17.69 -5.20 -15.35
N PHE A 19 18.45 -4.74 -14.35
CA PHE A 19 18.10 -4.89 -12.93
C PHE A 19 16.84 -4.09 -12.53
N ALA A 20 16.74 -2.83 -12.94
CA ALA A 20 15.62 -1.95 -12.59
C ALA A 20 14.30 -2.36 -13.27
N LEU A 21 14.37 -3.01 -14.43
CA LEU A 21 13.22 -3.56 -15.14
C LEU A 21 12.77 -4.92 -14.60
N GLN A 22 13.46 -5.48 -13.61
CA GLN A 22 12.94 -6.63 -12.88
C GLN A 22 11.67 -6.20 -12.14
N GLY A 23 10.53 -6.82 -12.47
CA GLY A 23 9.22 -6.46 -11.91
C GLY A 23 9.21 -6.41 -10.38
N ASN A 24 9.89 -7.35 -9.71
CA ASN A 24 10.02 -7.38 -8.25
C ASN A 24 10.69 -6.13 -7.64
N VAL A 25 11.66 -5.51 -8.34
CA VAL A 25 12.36 -4.31 -7.87
C VAL A 25 11.53 -3.06 -8.16
N LEU A 26 10.90 -3.01 -9.33
CA LEU A 26 10.04 -1.90 -9.74
C LEU A 26 8.82 -1.77 -8.82
N ASP A 27 8.14 -2.87 -8.53
CA ASP A 27 6.95 -2.89 -7.67
C ASP A 27 7.30 -2.48 -6.22
N LEU A 28 8.44 -2.94 -5.71
CA LEU A 28 8.97 -2.52 -4.40
C LEU A 28 9.27 -1.02 -4.39
N ALA A 29 9.93 -0.50 -5.42
CA ALA A 29 10.29 0.91 -5.52
C ALA A 29 9.03 1.81 -5.54
N ILE A 30 8.02 1.42 -6.33
CA ILE A 30 6.74 2.13 -6.39
C ILE A 30 6.06 2.10 -5.02
N ALA A 31 6.01 0.95 -4.35
CA ALA A 31 5.40 0.82 -3.03
C ALA A 31 6.05 1.73 -1.99
N VAL A 32 7.38 1.82 -1.96
CA VAL A 32 8.12 2.69 -1.02
C VAL A 32 7.87 4.17 -1.32
N ILE A 33 7.88 4.58 -2.59
CA ILE A 33 7.64 5.97 -2.98
C ILE A 33 6.22 6.40 -2.60
N ILE A 34 5.22 5.59 -2.96
CA ILE A 34 3.81 5.86 -2.64
C ILE A 34 3.61 5.86 -1.12
N GLY A 35 4.16 4.89 -0.41
CA GLY A 35 4.08 4.83 1.06
C GLY A 35 4.67 6.07 1.73
N SER A 36 5.83 6.54 1.26
CA SER A 36 6.46 7.76 1.80
C SER A 36 5.66 9.02 1.53
N ALA A 37 5.03 9.14 0.35
CA ALA A 37 4.19 10.28 0.00
C ALA A 37 2.87 10.26 0.77
N PHE A 38 2.24 9.08 0.88
CA PHE A 38 1.00 8.87 1.61
C PHE A 38 1.16 9.17 3.11
N GLY A 39 2.28 8.76 3.70
CA GLY A 39 2.62 9.12 5.09
C GLY A 39 2.59 10.63 5.33
N LYS A 40 3.16 11.43 4.43
CA LYS A 40 3.12 12.91 4.53
C LYS A 40 1.70 13.48 4.45
N ILE A 41 0.84 12.90 3.62
CA ILE A 41 -0.56 13.31 3.53
C ILE A 41 -1.28 13.08 4.85
N ILE A 42 -1.04 11.92 5.50
CA ILE A 42 -1.64 11.61 6.80
C ILE A 42 -1.07 12.53 7.89
N THR A 43 0.24 12.75 7.91
CA THR A 43 0.87 13.67 8.87
C THR A 43 0.29 15.07 8.75
N SER A 44 0.20 15.63 7.54
CA SER A 44 -0.42 16.94 7.30
C SER A 44 -1.90 16.95 7.67
N PHE A 45 -2.67 15.90 7.38
CA PHE A 45 -4.06 15.81 7.82
C PHE A 45 -4.19 15.86 9.36
N VAL A 46 -3.30 15.18 10.07
CA VAL A 46 -3.31 15.18 11.55
C VAL A 46 -2.88 16.53 12.11
N GLU A 47 -1.76 17.07 11.64
CA GLU A 47 -1.18 18.32 12.11
C GLU A 47 -2.05 19.53 11.73
N ASP A 48 -2.58 19.57 10.51
CA ASP A 48 -3.26 20.75 9.96
C ASP A 48 -4.78 20.74 10.14
N LEU A 49 -5.41 19.57 10.33
CA LEU A 49 -6.88 19.46 10.47
C LEU A 49 -7.30 18.89 11.82
N VAL A 50 -6.70 17.77 12.28
CA VAL A 50 -7.16 17.09 13.50
C VAL A 50 -6.73 17.86 14.76
N MET A 51 -5.46 18.25 14.82
CA MET A 51 -4.89 19.02 15.94
C MET A 51 -5.61 20.35 16.16
N PRO A 52 -5.72 21.26 15.17
CA PRO A 52 -6.45 22.52 15.36
C PRO A 52 -7.98 22.33 15.42
N GLY A 53 -8.54 21.35 14.71
CA GLY A 53 -9.99 21.20 14.55
C GLY A 53 -10.70 20.44 15.68
N ILE A 54 -10.03 19.49 16.34
CA ILE A 54 -10.64 18.64 17.36
C ILE A 54 -9.96 18.84 18.72
N ILE A 55 -8.63 18.89 18.75
CA ILE A 55 -7.86 18.87 20.00
C ILE A 55 -7.77 20.26 20.63
N ASN A 56 -7.49 21.30 19.84
CA ASN A 56 -7.47 22.70 20.27
C ASN A 56 -8.74 23.16 21.00
N PRO A 57 -9.94 22.97 20.42
CA PRO A 57 -11.17 23.37 21.08
C PRO A 57 -11.50 22.49 22.30
N MET A 58 -11.04 21.24 22.36
CA MET A 58 -11.26 20.34 23.50
C MET A 58 -10.40 20.70 24.72
N LEU A 59 -9.17 21.18 24.52
CA LEU A 59 -8.23 21.55 25.59
C LEU A 59 -8.34 23.03 26.02
N GLY A 60 -9.15 23.85 25.34
CA GLY A 60 -9.41 25.25 25.69
C GLY A 60 -8.21 26.19 25.57
N GLN A 61 -7.09 25.72 25.02
CA GLN A 61 -5.85 26.46 24.82
C GLN A 61 -5.33 26.18 23.41
N THR A 62 -4.70 27.17 22.77
CA THR A 62 -4.01 27.00 21.50
C THR A 62 -2.82 26.06 21.67
N GLY A 63 -3.06 24.76 21.47
CA GLY A 63 -2.28 23.77 20.71
C GLY A 63 -0.89 23.40 21.20
N ASP A 64 -0.11 24.41 21.56
CA ASP A 64 1.33 24.29 21.75
C ASP A 64 1.76 24.74 23.15
N ALA A 65 0.89 25.36 23.95
CA ALA A 65 1.23 25.82 25.30
C ALA A 65 1.76 24.68 26.21
N TRP A 66 1.18 23.48 26.08
CA TRP A 66 1.62 22.28 26.80
C TRP A 66 2.84 21.61 26.13
N ARG A 67 3.08 21.87 24.84
CA ARG A 67 4.26 21.37 24.09
C ARG A 67 5.51 22.21 24.38
N GLU A 68 5.34 23.49 24.70
CA GLU A 68 6.41 24.41 25.08
C GLU A 68 6.82 24.30 26.56
N THR A 69 6.11 23.47 27.34
CA THR A 69 6.42 23.28 28.76
C THR A 69 7.82 22.71 28.93
N THR A 70 8.65 23.46 29.66
CA THR A 70 10.05 23.12 29.91
C THR A 70 10.19 22.76 31.40
N PHE A 71 10.77 21.61 31.72
CA PHE A 71 11.07 21.20 33.09
C PHE A 71 12.59 21.00 33.20
N LEU A 72 13.26 21.71 34.12
CA LEU A 72 14.71 21.62 34.31
C LEU A 72 15.52 21.84 33.01
N ASN A 73 15.18 22.87 32.22
CA ASN A 73 15.76 23.16 30.89
C ASN A 73 15.59 22.05 29.83
N MET A 74 14.79 21.02 30.10
CA MET A 74 14.41 19.99 29.13
C MET A 74 13.00 20.25 28.62
N LYS A 75 12.81 20.28 27.29
CA LYS A 75 11.52 20.47 26.62
C LYS A 75 10.68 19.18 26.66
N ILE A 76 10.23 18.80 27.86
CA ILE A 76 9.42 17.58 28.05
C ILE A 76 8.07 17.66 27.31
N GLY A 77 7.51 18.86 27.17
CA GLY A 77 6.28 19.09 26.42
C GLY A 77 6.36 18.66 24.96
N SER A 78 7.49 18.93 24.29
CA SER A 78 7.66 18.58 22.87
C SER A 78 7.74 17.07 22.65
N PHE A 79 8.38 16.36 23.58
CA PHE A 79 8.44 14.90 23.51
C PHE A 79 7.05 14.28 23.71
N LEU A 80 6.31 14.73 24.71
CA LEU A 80 4.95 14.24 24.96
C LEU A 80 4.00 14.58 23.80
N GLY A 81 4.17 15.76 23.18
CA GLY A 81 3.46 16.16 21.97
C GLY A 81 3.67 15.18 20.82
N ASN A 82 4.92 14.81 20.54
CA ASN A 82 5.24 13.86 19.48
C ASN A 82 4.66 12.45 19.75
N VAL A 83 4.58 12.02 21.01
CA VAL A 83 3.94 10.75 21.39
C VAL A 83 2.44 10.79 21.12
N VAL A 84 1.78 11.92 21.42
CA VAL A 84 0.36 12.13 21.14
C VAL A 84 0.11 12.17 19.63
N ASP A 85 0.93 12.89 18.86
CA ASP A 85 0.82 12.95 17.40
C ASP A 85 0.95 11.55 16.78
N PHE A 86 1.91 10.75 17.23
CA PHE A 86 2.08 9.37 16.78
C PHE A 86 0.84 8.52 17.07
N ALA A 87 0.26 8.64 18.27
CA ALA A 87 -0.97 7.93 18.62
C ALA A 87 -2.16 8.34 17.74
N ILE A 88 -2.28 9.63 17.41
CA ILE A 88 -3.34 10.14 16.53
C ILE A 88 -3.12 9.66 15.09
N ILE A 89 -1.91 9.76 14.56
CA ILE A 89 -1.57 9.25 13.22
C ILE A 89 -1.89 7.75 13.13
N ALA A 90 -1.51 6.95 14.13
CA ALA A 90 -1.83 5.54 14.18
C ALA A 90 -3.35 5.28 14.17
N LEU A 91 -4.13 6.06 14.93
CA LEU A 91 -5.59 5.98 14.95
C LEU A 91 -6.22 6.36 13.60
N VAL A 92 -5.74 7.42 12.96
CA VAL A 92 -6.24 7.87 11.65
C VAL A 92 -5.92 6.84 10.57
N ILE A 93 -4.70 6.29 10.54
CA ILE A 93 -4.32 5.21 9.63
C ILE A 93 -5.22 3.99 9.84
N PHE A 94 -5.48 3.62 11.10
CA PHE A 94 -6.36 2.50 11.42
C PHE A 94 -7.78 2.71 10.86
N ILE A 95 -8.36 3.90 11.03
CA ILE A 95 -9.68 4.23 10.47
C ILE A 95 -9.63 4.21 8.94
N ALA A 96 -8.59 4.76 8.31
CA ALA A 96 -8.44 4.81 6.86
C ALA A 96 -8.34 3.40 6.24
N VAL A 97 -7.50 2.54 6.81
CA VAL A 97 -7.36 1.13 6.38
C VAL A 97 -8.69 0.40 6.56
N ARG A 98 -9.35 0.56 7.70
CA ARG A 98 -10.66 -0.06 7.97
C ARG A 98 -11.75 0.44 7.01
N ALA A 99 -11.71 1.71 6.59
CA ALA A 99 -12.63 2.25 5.61
C ALA A 99 -12.41 1.61 4.22
N LEU A 100 -11.15 1.48 3.80
CA LEU A 100 -10.78 0.81 2.55
C LEU A 100 -11.17 -0.67 2.54
N GLU A 101 -10.93 -1.40 3.64
CA GLU A 101 -11.37 -2.80 3.80
C GLU A 101 -12.89 -2.93 3.66
N ARG A 102 -13.65 -1.98 4.25
CA ARG A 102 -15.11 -1.97 4.19
C ARG A 102 -15.65 -1.65 2.80
N MET A 103 -14.90 -0.90 1.97
CA MET A 103 -15.23 -0.62 0.57
C MET A 103 -14.92 -1.84 -0.31
N LYS A 104 -13.72 -2.42 -0.21
CA LYS A 104 -13.34 -3.64 -0.96
C LYS A 104 -14.29 -4.80 -0.70
N ARG A 105 -14.76 -4.95 0.54
CA ARG A 105 -15.77 -5.98 0.90
C ARG A 105 -17.12 -5.76 0.22
N LYS A 106 -17.50 -4.51 -0.09
CA LYS A 106 -18.76 -4.21 -0.81
C LYS A 106 -18.63 -4.49 -2.30
N GLU A 107 -17.46 -4.22 -2.89
CA GLU A 107 -17.16 -4.53 -4.29
C GLU A 107 -17.07 -6.04 -4.51
N ALA A 108 -16.40 -6.78 -3.62
CA ALA A 108 -16.34 -8.25 -3.66
C ALA A 108 -17.70 -8.95 -3.48
N LEU A 109 -18.72 -8.26 -2.95
CA LEU A 109 -20.09 -8.78 -2.86
C LEU A 109 -20.93 -8.42 -4.10
N ALA A 110 -20.55 -7.37 -4.84
CA ALA A 110 -21.18 -6.98 -6.10
C ALA A 110 -20.64 -7.78 -7.30
N GLU A 111 -19.37 -8.21 -7.21
CA GLU A 111 -18.68 -9.05 -8.20
C GLU A 111 -18.74 -10.55 -7.85
N ALA A 112 -19.55 -10.91 -6.85
CA ALA A 112 -19.88 -12.29 -6.49
C ALA A 112 -21.05 -12.88 -7.31
N GLU A 113 -21.38 -12.30 -8.47
CA GLU A 113 -21.75 -13.14 -9.60
C GLU A 113 -20.43 -13.57 -10.23
N PRO A 114 -19.98 -14.82 -10.02
CA PRO A 114 -18.66 -15.23 -10.45
C PRO A 114 -18.61 -15.18 -11.98
N GLU A 115 -17.98 -14.16 -12.56
CA GLU A 115 -17.29 -14.37 -13.82
C GLU A 115 -16.10 -15.26 -13.48
N PRO A 116 -16.11 -16.53 -13.91
CA PRO A 116 -15.02 -17.44 -13.60
C PRO A 116 -13.76 -16.86 -14.24
N ASP A 117 -12.68 -16.75 -13.47
CA ASP A 117 -11.34 -16.44 -13.99
C ASP A 117 -11.16 -17.20 -15.32
N PRO A 118 -10.75 -16.54 -16.42
CA PRO A 118 -10.62 -17.19 -17.72
C PRO A 118 -9.85 -18.51 -17.67
N ASN A 119 -8.86 -18.64 -16.78
CA ASN A 119 -8.14 -19.89 -16.56
C ASN A 119 -8.97 -20.95 -15.83
N ILE A 120 -9.84 -20.56 -14.90
CA ILE A 120 -10.79 -21.45 -14.22
C ILE A 120 -11.89 -21.88 -15.20
N LEU A 121 -12.38 -20.97 -16.06
CA LEU A 121 -13.35 -21.28 -17.11
C LEU A 121 -12.77 -22.27 -18.13
N VAL A 122 -11.52 -22.07 -18.56
CA VAL A 122 -10.82 -22.99 -19.46
C VAL A 122 -10.62 -24.35 -18.79
N GLN A 123 -10.23 -24.39 -17.52
CA GLN A 123 -10.13 -25.65 -16.77
C GLN A 123 -11.46 -26.38 -16.65
N GLN A 124 -12.55 -25.66 -16.35
CA GLN A 124 -13.90 -26.24 -16.31
C GLN A 124 -14.30 -26.81 -17.67
N ARG A 125 -14.04 -26.08 -18.76
CA ARG A 125 -14.31 -26.56 -20.13
C ARG A 125 -13.46 -27.77 -20.52
N LEU A 126 -12.20 -27.84 -20.07
CA LEU A 126 -11.33 -28.98 -20.29
C LEU A 126 -11.82 -30.22 -19.53
N ILE A 127 -12.21 -30.06 -18.26
CA ILE A 127 -12.79 -31.14 -17.45
C ILE A 127 -14.08 -31.66 -18.09
N GLU A 128 -14.98 -30.76 -18.50
CA GLU A 128 -16.23 -31.11 -19.18
C GLU A 128 -15.99 -31.81 -20.53
N ALA A 129 -14.99 -31.35 -21.30
CA ALA A 129 -14.62 -31.98 -22.57
C ALA A 129 -14.06 -33.40 -22.37
N LEU A 130 -13.29 -33.64 -21.31
CA LEU A 130 -12.77 -34.97 -20.98
C LEU A 130 -13.91 -35.93 -20.57
N GLU A 131 -14.88 -35.45 -19.80
CA GLU A 131 -16.04 -36.24 -19.36
C GLU A 131 -16.93 -36.64 -20.56
N ARG A 132 -17.17 -35.72 -21.50
CA ARG A 132 -17.90 -35.98 -22.75
C ARG A 132 -17.16 -36.96 -23.67
N LEU A 133 -15.83 -36.86 -23.76
CA LEU A 133 -15.03 -37.81 -24.53
C LEU A 133 -15.04 -39.20 -23.89
N SER A 134 -15.00 -39.29 -22.56
CA SER A 134 -15.15 -40.55 -21.84
C SER A 134 -16.50 -41.22 -22.17
N GLN A 135 -17.60 -40.48 -22.12
CA GLN A 135 -18.93 -40.99 -22.47
C GLN A 135 -19.04 -41.42 -23.94
N THR A 136 -18.33 -40.73 -24.83
CA THR A 136 -18.33 -41.07 -26.27
C THR A 136 -17.53 -42.33 -26.56
N ILE A 137 -16.44 -42.60 -25.82
CA ILE A 137 -15.68 -43.85 -25.95
C ILE A 137 -16.49 -45.00 -25.36
N GLU A 138 -17.08 -44.81 -24.16
CA GLU A 138 -17.90 -45.83 -23.49
C GLU A 138 -19.15 -46.21 -24.30
N SER A 139 -19.75 -45.26 -25.01
CA SER A 139 -20.89 -45.54 -25.91
C SER A 139 -20.53 -46.14 -27.26
N LYS A 140 -19.24 -46.15 -27.64
CA LYS A 140 -18.77 -46.62 -28.96
C LYS A 140 -18.03 -47.96 -28.91
N ASP A 141 -17.72 -48.46 -27.70
CA ASP A 141 -17.24 -49.82 -27.43
C ASP A 141 -18.38 -50.85 -27.21
N LEU A 142 -19.65 -50.45 -27.47
CA LEU A 142 -20.83 -51.33 -27.61
C LEU A 142 -21.24 -51.46 -29.08
#